data_AF-A0A7S3DT45-F1
#
_entry.id   AF-A0A7S3DT45-F1
#
_cell.length_a   1.000
_cell.length_b   1.000
_cell.length_c   1.000
_cell.angle_alpha   90.00
_cell.angle_beta   90.00
_cell.angle_gamma   90.00
#
_symmetry.space_group_name_H-M   'P 1'
#
loop_
_entity.id
_entity.type
_entity.pdbx_description
1 polymer ?
#
loop_
_entity_poly.entity_id
_entity_poly.type
_entity_poly.pdbx_seq_one_letter_code
_entity_poly.pdbx_strand_id
1 'polypeptide(L)'
;AFAHEVNELYERSQSLKGYAFNKSERSLESTDVSSESDNDDSSSSSDSSTENNNSNKSSTPKSVPPTKEIISFGDSMEERTAVRIVAEQLGAMPKSVMFVQSPTPTQIIGQLELLVGHMKYVCHQKDNLDLEISSQQADRSAEHTLKRMRPILGQEDVKMMIHRNNNQEEEAVIAAASL
;
A
#
# COMPACT_ATOMS: atom_id res chain seq x y z
N ALA A 1 -1.91 -22.09 4.00
CA ALA A 1 -2.78 -22.21 2.81
C ALA A 1 -2.89 -20.90 2.02
N PHE A 2 -3.03 -19.73 2.67
CA PHE A 2 -3.20 -18.42 2.01
C PHE A 2 -1.99 -17.95 1.15
N ALA A 3 -0.76 -18.25 1.58
CA ALA A 3 0.45 -17.85 0.83
C ALA A 3 0.57 -18.50 -0.56
N HIS A 4 -0.09 -19.65 -0.78
CA HIS A 4 -0.08 -20.33 -2.08
C HIS A 4 -1.08 -19.71 -3.07
N GLU A 5 -2.24 -19.28 -2.60
CA GLU A 5 -3.32 -18.75 -3.45
C GLU A 5 -2.98 -17.36 -4.02
N VAL A 6 -2.32 -16.51 -3.22
CA VAL A 6 -1.84 -15.19 -3.67
C VAL A 6 -0.72 -15.34 -4.70
N ASN A 7 0.12 -16.38 -4.57
CA ASN A 7 1.21 -16.65 -5.52
C ASN A 7 0.67 -17.10 -6.90
N GLU A 8 -0.41 -17.89 -6.95
CA GLU A 8 -1.03 -18.32 -8.22
C GLU A 8 -1.68 -17.16 -9.00
N LEU A 9 -2.30 -16.21 -8.30
CA LEU A 9 -2.90 -15.03 -8.95
C LEU A 9 -1.84 -14.10 -9.55
N TYR A 10 -0.69 -13.99 -8.90
CA TYR A 10 0.43 -13.20 -9.40
C TYR A 10 1.01 -13.78 -10.69
N GLU A 11 1.30 -15.09 -10.73
CA GLU A 11 1.84 -15.77 -11.92
C GLU A 11 0.88 -15.67 -13.11
N ARG A 12 -0.44 -15.77 -12.86
CA ARG A 12 -1.46 -15.63 -13.91
C ARG A 12 -1.54 -14.21 -14.48
N SER A 13 -1.25 -13.19 -13.69
CA SER A 13 -1.30 -11.78 -14.11
C SER A 13 -0.05 -11.33 -14.90
N GLN A 14 1.11 -11.93 -14.62
CA GLN A 14 2.38 -11.68 -15.33
C GLN A 14 2.34 -12.23 -16.76
N SER A 15 1.71 -13.39 -16.98
CA SER A 15 1.57 -14.02 -18.31
C SER A 15 0.76 -13.17 -19.32
N LEU A 16 -0.09 -12.24 -18.83
CA LEU A 16 -0.98 -11.44 -19.66
C LEU A 16 -0.49 -10.01 -19.96
N LYS A 17 0.57 -9.52 -19.30
CA LYS A 17 1.01 -8.12 -19.42
C LYS A 17 2.32 -7.98 -20.22
N GLY A 18 2.25 -8.31 -21.51
CA GLY A 18 3.17 -7.81 -22.52
C GLY A 18 2.81 -6.40 -23.00
N TYR A 19 2.63 -5.42 -22.09
CA TYR A 19 2.22 -4.06 -22.48
C TYR A 19 3.08 -2.95 -21.86
N ALA A 20 3.53 -2.07 -22.76
CA ALA A 20 4.43 -0.95 -22.57
C ALA A 20 4.00 0.02 -21.46
N PHE A 21 4.95 0.34 -20.56
CA PHE A 21 4.80 1.43 -19.61
C PHE A 21 5.45 2.69 -20.20
N ASN A 22 4.60 3.57 -20.74
CA ASN A 22 5.03 4.89 -21.18
C ASN A 22 5.23 5.80 -19.96
N LYS A 23 6.40 6.43 -19.97
CA LYS A 23 6.90 7.46 -19.07
C LYS A 23 5.92 8.64 -19.00
N SER A 24 5.41 8.95 -17.81
CA SER A 24 4.85 10.26 -17.49
C SER A 24 5.42 10.73 -16.16
N GLU A 25 6.48 11.51 -16.25
CA GLU A 25 6.95 12.35 -15.16
C GLU A 25 5.91 13.48 -14.98
N ARG A 26 5.18 13.46 -13.87
CA ARG A 26 4.45 14.63 -13.40
C ARG A 26 5.10 15.11 -12.12
N SER A 27 5.73 16.28 -12.27
CA SER A 27 6.23 17.19 -11.26
C SER A 27 5.27 17.26 -10.06
N LEU A 28 5.79 16.96 -8.86
CA LEU A 28 5.11 17.20 -7.59
C LEU A 28 5.47 18.62 -7.15
N GLU A 29 4.63 19.58 -7.55
CA GLU A 29 4.66 20.95 -7.05
C GLU A 29 3.92 21.01 -5.70
N SER A 30 4.54 21.73 -4.78
CA SER A 30 4.29 21.84 -3.34
C SER A 30 2.92 22.39 -2.94
N THR A 31 2.40 21.93 -1.79
CA THR A 31 1.25 22.54 -1.10
C THR A 31 1.70 23.23 0.19
N ASP A 32 1.72 24.57 0.15
CA ASP A 32 1.60 25.45 1.31
C ASP A 32 0.13 25.62 1.66
N VAL A 33 -0.27 25.38 2.91
CA VAL A 33 -1.49 25.98 3.50
C VAL A 33 -1.27 26.29 4.98
N SER A 34 -1.49 27.56 5.31
CA SER A 34 -1.30 28.17 6.63
C SER A 34 -2.46 27.94 7.61
N SER A 35 -2.08 27.93 8.89
CA SER A 35 -2.66 28.46 10.14
C SER A 35 -4.14 28.90 10.28
N GLU A 36 -4.66 28.50 11.45
CA GLU A 36 -5.50 29.25 12.43
C GLU A 36 -6.92 29.74 12.07
N SER A 37 -7.90 29.26 12.85
CA SER A 37 -8.80 30.14 13.63
C SER A 37 -9.66 29.32 14.60
N ASP A 38 -9.52 29.62 15.90
CA ASP A 38 -10.47 29.31 16.96
C ASP A 38 -11.80 30.06 16.73
N ASN A 39 -12.94 29.42 17.01
CA ASN A 39 -14.20 30.12 17.24
C ASN A 39 -15.10 29.34 18.21
N ASP A 40 -15.68 30.12 19.11
CA ASP A 40 -16.34 29.78 20.36
C ASP A 40 -17.76 29.18 20.24
N ASP A 41 -18.12 28.46 21.32
CA ASP A 41 -19.34 28.53 22.14
C ASP A 41 -20.69 28.90 21.50
N SER A 42 -21.71 28.04 21.69
CA SER A 42 -22.98 28.41 22.38
C SER A 42 -24.07 27.33 22.31
N SER A 43 -24.45 26.89 23.52
CA SER A 43 -25.76 26.54 24.07
C SER A 43 -27.05 26.35 23.20
N SER A 44 -27.72 25.25 23.55
CA SER A 44 -29.15 25.12 23.94
C SER A 44 -30.23 24.66 22.94
N SER A 45 -30.89 23.59 23.42
CA SER A 45 -32.25 23.07 23.23
C SER A 45 -33.30 23.95 22.54
N SER A 46 -34.14 23.32 21.70
CA SER A 46 -35.61 23.42 21.78
C SER A 46 -36.30 22.32 20.97
N ASP A 47 -37.25 21.69 21.65
CA ASP A 47 -38.27 20.75 21.22
C ASP A 47 -39.31 21.43 20.32
N SER A 48 -39.74 20.80 19.21
CA SER A 48 -41.09 21.01 18.69
C SER A 48 -41.55 19.91 17.72
N SER A 49 -42.78 19.51 17.99
CA SER A 49 -43.71 18.58 17.38
C SER A 49 -44.00 18.70 15.87
N THR A 50 -44.26 17.54 15.27
CA THR A 50 -45.34 17.19 14.33
C THR A 50 -45.50 18.03 13.05
N GLU A 51 -45.30 17.40 11.88
CA GLU A 51 -46.30 17.46 10.80
C GLU A 51 -46.10 16.36 9.73
N ASN A 52 -47.21 15.65 9.52
CA ASN A 52 -47.40 14.53 8.60
C ASN A 52 -47.57 15.09 7.18
N ASN A 53 -46.60 14.89 6.28
CA ASN A 53 -46.77 15.22 4.86
C ASN A 53 -46.40 14.03 3.97
N ASN A 54 -47.45 13.25 3.70
CA ASN A 54 -47.53 12.18 2.72
C ASN A 54 -47.34 12.77 1.31
N SER A 55 -46.10 12.82 0.85
CA SER A 55 -45.75 13.21 -0.52
C SER A 55 -45.20 11.99 -1.24
N ASN A 56 -45.90 11.58 -2.30
CA ASN A 56 -45.48 10.57 -3.27
C ASN A 56 -44.15 10.99 -3.91
N LYS A 57 -43.05 10.68 -3.22
CA LYS A 57 -41.69 10.99 -3.64
C LYS A 57 -41.23 9.85 -4.53
N SER A 58 -41.21 10.11 -5.84
CA SER A 58 -40.59 9.22 -6.82
C SER A 58 -39.24 8.78 -6.28
N SER A 59 -39.09 7.47 -6.07
CA SER A 59 -37.90 6.85 -5.51
C SER A 59 -36.73 7.02 -6.49
N THR A 60 -36.08 8.17 -6.44
CA THR A 60 -34.73 8.33 -6.95
C THR A 60 -33.88 7.28 -6.24
N PRO A 61 -33.12 6.44 -6.97
CA PRO A 61 -32.31 5.39 -6.35
C PRO A 61 -31.44 6.04 -5.28
N LYS A 62 -31.63 5.64 -4.01
CA LYS A 62 -30.76 6.05 -2.92
C LYS A 62 -29.35 5.60 -3.31
N SER A 63 -28.52 6.54 -3.78
CA SER A 63 -27.12 6.25 -4.04
C SER A 63 -26.53 5.84 -2.70
N VAL A 64 -26.13 4.58 -2.58
CA VAL A 64 -25.41 4.09 -1.41
C VAL A 64 -24.21 5.03 -1.24
N PRO A 65 -24.03 5.65 -0.06
CA PRO A 65 -22.89 6.55 0.14
C PRO A 65 -21.59 5.79 -0.13
N PRO A 66 -20.59 6.44 -0.77
CA PRO A 66 -19.32 5.78 -1.05
C PRO A 66 -18.69 5.29 0.26
N THR A 67 -18.26 4.03 0.27
CA THR A 67 -17.55 3.44 1.41
C THR A 67 -16.21 4.14 1.57
N LYS A 68 -15.96 4.72 2.75
CA LYS A 68 -14.66 5.34 3.07
C LYS A 68 -13.64 4.24 3.32
N GLU A 69 -12.42 4.44 2.84
CA GLU A 69 -11.31 3.50 3.03
C GLU A 69 -10.09 4.25 3.56
N ILE A 70 -9.30 3.59 4.40
CA ILE A 70 -8.00 4.08 4.85
C ILE A 70 -6.97 3.05 4.47
N ILE A 71 -6.00 3.44 3.65
CA ILE A 71 -4.98 2.57 3.11
C ILE A 71 -3.62 3.05 3.61
N SER A 72 -2.85 2.14 4.18
CA SER A 72 -1.47 2.40 4.60
C SER A 72 -0.48 1.46 3.91
N PHE A 73 0.71 2.00 3.67
CA PHE A 73 1.87 1.32 3.15
C PHE A 73 3.05 1.67 4.06
N GLY A 74 3.54 0.70 4.83
CA GLY A 74 4.54 0.92 5.86
C GLY A 74 5.22 -0.38 6.25
N ASP A 75 6.19 -0.37 7.17
CA ASP A 75 6.98 -1.54 7.58
C ASP A 75 6.72 -1.99 9.02
N SER A 76 5.88 -1.25 9.75
CA SER A 76 5.66 -1.48 11.17
C SER A 76 4.27 -2.06 11.49
N MET A 77 4.23 -2.85 12.56
CA MET A 77 2.97 -3.37 13.10
C MET A 77 2.17 -2.25 13.80
N GLU A 78 2.88 -1.24 14.28
CA GLU A 78 2.35 -0.04 14.91
C GLU A 78 1.52 0.78 13.91
N GLU A 79 2.01 1.00 12.70
CA GLU A 79 1.25 1.68 11.63
C GLU A 79 -0.01 0.90 11.25
N ARG A 80 0.10 -0.43 11.12
CA ARG A 80 -1.05 -1.29 10.84
C ARG A 80 -2.11 -1.17 11.94
N THR A 81 -1.67 -1.14 13.19
CA THR A 81 -2.56 -0.97 14.35
C THR A 81 -3.21 0.41 14.35
N ALA A 82 -2.45 1.46 14.06
CA ALA A 82 -2.95 2.83 13.97
C ALA A 82 -4.04 2.96 12.91
N VAL A 83 -3.86 2.38 11.73
CA VAL A 83 -4.85 2.39 10.64
C VAL A 83 -6.16 1.75 11.07
N ARG A 84 -6.10 0.62 11.78
CA ARG A 84 -7.29 -0.07 12.26
C ARG A 84 -8.09 0.79 13.24
N ILE A 85 -7.40 1.42 14.20
CA ILE A 85 -8.01 2.31 15.20
C ILE A 85 -8.66 3.52 14.52
N VAL A 86 -7.94 4.19 13.61
CA VAL A 86 -8.45 5.38 12.91
C VAL A 86 -9.62 5.01 11.98
N ALA A 87 -9.55 3.88 11.30
CA ALA A 87 -10.63 3.42 10.44
C ALA A 87 -11.91 3.13 11.23
N GLU A 88 -11.79 2.50 12.40
CA GLU A 88 -12.91 2.26 13.31
C GLU A 88 -13.57 3.58 13.75
N GLN A 89 -12.77 4.57 14.17
CA GLN A 89 -13.25 5.89 14.59
C GLN A 89 -13.99 6.65 13.47
N LEU A 90 -13.61 6.43 12.22
CA LEU A 90 -14.18 7.13 11.06
C LEU A 90 -15.28 6.34 10.34
N GLY A 91 -15.60 5.13 10.80
CA GLY A 91 -16.50 4.22 10.10
C GLY A 91 -16.00 3.88 8.69
N ALA A 92 -14.69 3.77 8.52
CA ALA A 92 -14.00 3.48 7.28
C ALA A 92 -13.43 2.06 7.28
N MET A 93 -13.09 1.55 6.10
CA MET A 93 -12.48 0.23 5.94
C MET A 93 -10.95 0.30 6.00
N PRO A 94 -10.30 -0.41 6.94
CA PRO A 94 -8.84 -0.45 7.03
C PRO A 94 -8.23 -1.38 5.98
N LYS A 95 -7.17 -0.89 5.33
CA LYS A 95 -6.29 -1.69 4.48
C LYS A 95 -4.83 -1.37 4.79
N SER A 96 -4.00 -2.39 4.91
CA SER A 96 -2.57 -2.25 5.16
C SER A 96 -1.76 -3.16 4.23
N VAL A 97 -0.63 -2.64 3.77
CA VAL A 97 0.43 -3.44 3.15
C VAL A 97 1.69 -3.21 3.96
N MET A 98 2.22 -4.28 4.55
CA MET A 98 3.43 -4.24 5.34
C MET A 98 4.63 -4.64 4.49
N PHE A 99 5.65 -3.80 4.56
CA PHE A 99 6.95 -3.97 3.94
C PHE A 99 7.90 -4.76 4.84
N VAL A 100 8.92 -5.33 4.23
CA VAL A 100 10.06 -5.95 4.90
C VAL A 100 10.77 -4.88 5.72
N GLN A 101 10.99 -5.16 7.01
CA GLN A 101 11.75 -4.30 7.91
C GLN A 101 13.23 -4.33 7.54
N SER A 102 13.89 -3.16 7.54
CA SER A 102 15.31 -3.01 7.18
C SER A 102 15.67 -3.68 5.84
N PRO A 103 14.99 -3.33 4.74
CA PRO A 103 15.16 -4.02 3.47
C PRO A 103 16.51 -3.69 2.83
N THR A 104 17.09 -4.66 2.11
CA THR A 104 18.22 -4.36 1.23
C THR A 104 17.78 -3.46 0.06
N PRO A 105 18.70 -2.72 -0.59
CA PRO A 105 18.36 -1.92 -1.76
C PRO A 105 17.68 -2.74 -2.88
N THR A 106 18.08 -4.01 -3.04
CA THR A 106 17.45 -4.94 -3.98
C THR A 106 16.03 -5.28 -3.58
N GLN A 107 15.79 -5.55 -2.29
CA GLN A 107 14.45 -5.81 -1.78
C GLN A 107 13.52 -4.61 -1.95
N ILE A 108 14.00 -3.37 -1.78
CA ILE A 108 13.20 -2.16 -2.06
C ILE A 108 12.62 -2.21 -3.47
N ILE A 109 13.43 -2.55 -4.49
CA ILE A 109 12.96 -2.68 -5.88
C ILE A 109 11.85 -3.73 -5.99
N GLY A 110 12.06 -4.90 -5.37
CA GLY A 110 11.09 -5.98 -5.40
C GLY A 110 9.77 -5.63 -4.71
N GLN A 111 9.84 -4.94 -3.57
CA GLN A 111 8.67 -4.47 -2.83
C GLN A 111 7.86 -3.45 -3.63
N LEU A 112 8.53 -2.50 -4.29
CA LEU A 112 7.87 -1.52 -5.13
C LEU A 112 7.20 -2.16 -6.35
N GLU A 113 7.86 -3.10 -7.03
CA GLU A 113 7.26 -3.83 -8.15
C GLU A 113 6.03 -4.64 -7.70
N LEU A 114 6.10 -5.32 -6.55
CA LEU A 114 4.97 -6.05 -5.98
C LEU A 114 3.81 -5.10 -5.65
N LEU A 115 4.10 -3.98 -4.99
CA LEU A 115 3.09 -3.00 -4.63
C LEU A 115 2.37 -2.44 -5.86
N VAL A 116 3.13 -2.02 -6.87
CA VAL A 116 2.56 -1.51 -8.14
C VAL A 116 1.71 -2.58 -8.82
N GLY A 117 2.18 -3.83 -8.84
CA GLY A 117 1.43 -4.96 -9.40
C GLY A 117 0.10 -5.22 -8.70
N HIS A 118 0.04 -5.02 -7.38
CA HIS A 118 -1.13 -5.30 -6.55
C HIS A 118 -1.98 -4.08 -6.22
N MET A 119 -1.58 -2.86 -6.61
CA MET A 119 -2.29 -1.63 -6.26
C MET A 119 -3.77 -1.68 -6.66
N LYS A 120 -4.07 -2.23 -7.84
CA LYS A 120 -5.47 -2.40 -8.28
C LYS A 120 -6.25 -3.31 -7.34
N TYR A 121 -5.66 -4.41 -6.88
CA TYR A 121 -6.30 -5.33 -5.94
C TYR A 121 -6.56 -4.64 -4.60
N VAL A 122 -5.57 -3.93 -4.06
CA VAL A 122 -5.70 -3.17 -2.81
C VAL A 122 -6.85 -2.16 -2.90
N CYS A 123 -6.94 -1.38 -3.97
CA CYS A 123 -7.99 -0.37 -4.13
C CYS A 123 -9.40 -0.94 -4.38
N HIS A 124 -9.53 -2.13 -4.98
CA HIS A 124 -10.86 -2.69 -5.33
C HIS A 124 -11.38 -3.72 -4.32
N GLN A 125 -10.56 -4.14 -3.36
CA GLN A 125 -10.99 -5.08 -2.35
C GLN A 125 -12.09 -4.45 -1.47
N LYS A 126 -13.19 -5.19 -1.26
CA LYS A 126 -14.38 -4.68 -0.55
C LYS A 126 -14.39 -4.95 0.95
N ASP A 127 -13.38 -5.68 1.42
CA ASP A 127 -13.21 -6.09 2.80
C ASP A 127 -11.92 -5.51 3.38
N ASN A 128 -11.78 -5.65 4.71
CA ASN A 128 -10.52 -5.37 5.39
C ASN A 128 -9.39 -6.17 4.73
N LEU A 129 -8.24 -5.53 4.54
CA LEU A 129 -7.12 -6.14 3.85
C LEU A 129 -5.82 -5.90 4.61
N ASP A 130 -5.18 -6.97 5.07
CA ASP A 130 -3.86 -6.90 5.67
C ASP A 130 -2.90 -7.77 4.85
N LEU A 131 -2.03 -7.12 4.08
CA LEU A 131 -0.99 -7.78 3.29
C LEU A 131 0.37 -7.60 3.94
N GLU A 132 1.25 -8.56 3.73
CA GLU A 132 2.64 -8.53 4.16
C GLU A 132 3.52 -9.05 3.03
N ILE A 133 4.52 -8.28 2.66
CA ILE A 133 5.53 -8.67 1.69
C ILE A 133 6.66 -9.35 2.46
N SER A 134 6.85 -10.64 2.22
CA SER A 134 7.99 -11.36 2.78
C SER A 134 9.30 -11.01 2.06
N SER A 135 10.42 -11.13 2.78
CA SER A 135 11.78 -10.98 2.24
C SER A 135 11.98 -11.80 0.96
N GLN A 136 11.57 -13.07 0.97
CA GLN A 136 11.68 -13.95 -0.20
C GLN A 136 10.85 -13.48 -1.40
N GLN A 137 9.67 -12.91 -1.19
CA GLN A 137 8.87 -12.35 -2.28
C GLN A 137 9.54 -11.10 -2.87
N ALA A 138 10.08 -10.23 -2.01
CA ALA A 138 10.83 -9.06 -2.42
C ALA A 138 12.06 -9.47 -3.26
N ASP A 139 12.84 -10.45 -2.81
CA ASP A 139 14.01 -10.93 -3.55
C ASP A 139 13.65 -11.48 -4.93
N ARG A 140 12.65 -12.36 -5.01
CA ARG A 140 12.19 -12.93 -6.29
C ARG A 140 11.68 -11.86 -7.26
N SER A 141 10.92 -10.91 -6.75
CA SER A 141 10.39 -9.79 -7.54
C SER A 141 11.52 -8.88 -8.05
N ALA A 142 12.51 -8.60 -7.20
CA ALA A 142 13.67 -7.81 -7.54
C ALA A 142 14.53 -8.49 -8.61
N GLU A 143 14.82 -9.79 -8.46
CA GLU A 143 15.56 -10.56 -9.46
C GLU A 143 14.88 -10.50 -10.83
N HIS A 144 13.56 -10.69 -10.87
CA HIS A 144 12.78 -10.63 -12.10
C HIS A 144 12.88 -9.24 -12.75
N THR A 145 12.74 -8.19 -11.93
CA THR A 145 12.82 -6.80 -12.37
C THR A 145 14.21 -6.45 -12.91
N LEU A 146 15.28 -6.84 -12.22
CA LEU A 146 16.66 -6.60 -12.63
C LEU A 146 17.02 -7.40 -13.89
N LYS A 147 16.53 -8.65 -14.04
CA LYS A 147 16.69 -9.43 -15.29
C LYS A 147 16.02 -8.73 -16.47
N ARG A 148 14.84 -8.13 -16.27
CA ARG A 148 14.11 -7.36 -17.29
C ARG A 148 14.84 -6.06 -17.67
N MET A 149 15.48 -5.39 -16.71
CA MET A 149 16.22 -4.14 -16.93
C MET A 149 17.65 -4.35 -17.46
N ARG A 150 18.18 -5.58 -17.45
CA ARG A 150 19.54 -5.92 -17.90
C ARG A 150 19.91 -5.40 -19.30
N PRO A 151 19.02 -5.37 -20.32
CA PRO A 151 19.36 -4.80 -21.62
C PRO A 151 19.63 -3.28 -21.59
N ILE A 152 19.13 -2.59 -20.56
CA ILE A 152 19.17 -1.13 -20.43
C ILE A 152 20.36 -0.70 -19.55
N LEU A 153 20.69 -1.48 -18.51
CA LEU A 153 21.71 -1.14 -17.51
C LEU A 153 23.12 -1.65 -17.81
N GLY A 154 23.32 -2.41 -18.90
CA GLY A 154 24.61 -3.08 -19.12
C GLY A 154 24.86 -4.20 -18.09
N GLN A 155 25.74 -5.14 -18.44
CA GLN A 155 25.87 -6.41 -17.69
C GLN A 155 26.63 -6.25 -16.36
N GLU A 156 27.52 -5.26 -16.26
CA GLU A 156 28.38 -5.04 -15.09
C GLU A 156 27.65 -4.36 -13.92
N ASP A 157 26.76 -3.40 -14.19
CA ASP A 157 26.04 -2.66 -13.15
C ASP A 157 25.08 -3.55 -12.36
N VAL A 158 24.43 -4.50 -13.05
CA VAL A 158 23.54 -5.49 -12.41
C VAL A 158 24.33 -6.46 -11.53
N LYS A 159 25.54 -6.84 -11.94
CA LYS A 159 26.39 -7.79 -11.19
C LYS A 159 26.88 -7.16 -9.88
N MET A 160 27.25 -5.89 -9.90
CA MET A 160 27.70 -5.14 -8.71
C MET A 160 26.59 -4.98 -7.66
N MET A 161 25.34 -4.74 -8.08
CA MET A 161 24.21 -4.66 -7.14
C MET A 161 23.89 -6.01 -6.48
N ILE A 162 24.03 -7.13 -7.20
CA ILE A 162 23.73 -8.45 -6.66
C ILE A 162 24.83 -8.93 -5.70
N HIS A 163 26.11 -8.70 -6.02
CA HIS A 163 27.22 -9.22 -5.20
C HIS A 163 27.42 -8.47 -3.88
N ARG A 164 26.99 -7.21 -3.78
CA ARG A 164 27.13 -6.44 -2.55
C ARG A 164 26.28 -6.99 -1.39
N ASN A 165 25.18 -7.68 -1.68
CA ASN A 165 24.28 -8.21 -0.65
C ASN A 165 24.83 -9.47 0.04
N ASN A 166 25.64 -10.28 -0.63
CA ASN A 166 26.11 -11.55 -0.05
C ASN A 166 27.22 -11.36 1.00
N ASN A 167 27.98 -10.26 0.94
CA ASN A 167 29.11 -10.05 1.85
C ASN A 167 28.70 -9.37 3.18
N GLN A 168 27.51 -8.74 3.26
CA GLN A 168 27.05 -8.10 4.50
C GLN A 168 26.45 -9.09 5.50
N GLU A 169 25.87 -10.20 5.02
CA GLU A 169 25.33 -11.24 5.91
C GLU A 169 26.46 -12.06 6.57
N GLU A 170 27.58 -12.30 5.88
CA GLU A 170 28.70 -13.07 6.44
C GLU A 170 29.45 -12.29 7.55
N GLU A 171 29.64 -10.99 7.40
CA GLU A 171 30.28 -10.15 8.43
C GLU A 171 29.42 -10.01 9.70
N ALA A 172 28.09 -9.91 9.56
CA ALA A 172 27.18 -9.82 10.69
C ALA A 172 27.11 -11.12 11.50
N VAL A 173 27.20 -12.28 10.83
CA VAL A 173 27.22 -13.59 11.49
C VAL A 173 28.54 -13.82 12.24
N ILE A 174 29.67 -13.39 11.68
CA ILE A 174 30.98 -13.48 12.36
C ILE A 174 31.05 -12.56 13.58
N ALA A 175 30.48 -11.36 13.49
CA ALA A 175 30.41 -10.41 14.62
C ALA A 175 29.51 -10.92 15.76
N ALA A 176 28.40 -11.59 15.45
CA ALA A 176 27.49 -12.16 16.46
C ALA A 176 28.05 -13.42 17.15
N ALA A 177 28.94 -14.17 16.49
CA ALA A 177 29.56 -15.37 17.04
C ALA A 177 30.80 -15.08 17.92
N SER A 178 31.26 -13.83 18.00
CA SER A 178 32.45 -13.41 18.76
C SER A 178 32.13 -12.71 20.10
N LEU A 179 30.87 -12.74 20.55
CA LEU A 179 30.38 -12.25 21.85
C LEU A 179 29.92 -13.41 22.72
#